data_AF-A0A6P0GHM4-F1
#
_entry.id   AF-A0A6P0GHM4-F1
#
_cell.length_a   1.000
_cell.length_b   1.000
_cell.length_c   1.000
_cell.angle_alpha   90.00
_cell.angle_beta   90.00
_cell.angle_gamma   90.00
#
_symmetry.space_group_name_H-M   'P 1'
#
loop_
_entity.id
_entity.type
_entity.pdbx_description
1 polymer ?
#
loop_
_entity_poly.entity_id
_entity_poly.type
_entity_poly.pdbx_seq_one_letter_code
_entity_poly.pdbx_strand_id
1 'polypeptide(L)'
;MGSRRALLAVSAVSLGADVAGQVLALRRRHAFDTPVLAGSRDTVGRDSWWAGTALSPPAWTVAVHAGALARLATRPDARAATVLAWVGAALVPGYLQERLVRHRLTPAGAERTETAVVVVGLAAAAAMAALGARASGSRP
;
A
#
# COMPACT_ATOMS: atom_id res chain seq x y z
N MET A 1 10.85 -12.57 -19.18
CA MET A 1 11.63 -11.52 -18.47
C MET A 1 10.85 -10.22 -18.22
N GLY A 2 10.02 -9.73 -19.16
CA GLY A 2 9.25 -8.49 -19.00
C GLY A 2 8.28 -8.46 -17.79
N SER A 3 7.54 -9.56 -17.56
CA SER A 3 6.56 -9.63 -16.46
C SER A 3 7.19 -9.48 -15.06
N ARG A 4 8.35 -10.12 -14.81
CA ARG A 4 9.08 -9.98 -13.53
C ARG A 4 9.59 -8.56 -13.31
N ARG A 5 10.15 -7.92 -14.34
CA ARG A 5 10.63 -6.53 -14.23
C ARG A 5 9.49 -5.56 -13.96
N ALA A 6 8.35 -5.76 -14.64
CA ALA A 6 7.15 -4.96 -14.39
C ALA A 6 6.65 -5.13 -12.96
N LEU A 7 6.54 -6.38 -12.47
CA LEU A 7 6.14 -6.67 -11.09
C LEU A 7 7.09 -6.01 -10.07
N LEU A 8 8.41 -6.14 -10.26
CA LEU A 8 9.41 -5.47 -9.41
C LEU A 8 9.23 -3.96 -9.39
N ALA A 9 9.03 -3.33 -10.55
CA ALA A 9 8.87 -1.89 -10.66
C ALA A 9 7.61 -1.41 -9.94
N VAL A 10 6.46 -2.03 -10.19
CA VAL A 10 5.20 -1.61 -9.54
C VAL A 10 5.21 -1.91 -8.04
N SER A 11 5.81 -3.02 -7.60
CA SER A 11 5.96 -3.32 -6.18
C SER A 11 6.87 -2.31 -5.49
N ALA A 12 7.99 -1.92 -6.11
CA ALA A 12 8.86 -0.87 -5.57
C ALA A 12 8.15 0.49 -5.47
N VAL A 13 7.37 0.86 -6.49
CA VAL A 13 6.56 2.09 -6.48
C VAL A 13 5.50 2.03 -5.38
N SER A 14 4.76 0.92 -5.27
CA SER A 14 3.75 0.73 -4.23
C SER A 14 4.37 0.81 -2.83
N LEU A 15 5.52 0.15 -2.61
CA LEU A 15 6.22 0.20 -1.33
C LEU A 15 6.71 1.62 -1.01
N GLY A 16 7.21 2.34 -2.01
CA GLY A 16 7.60 3.74 -1.86
C GLY A 16 6.42 4.64 -1.47
N ALA A 17 5.23 4.40 -2.05
CA ALA A 17 4.01 5.09 -1.68
C ALA A 17 3.57 4.75 -0.25
N ASP A 18 3.63 3.49 0.17
CA ASP A 18 3.32 3.06 1.54
C ASP A 18 4.24 3.78 2.54
N VAL A 19 5.56 3.79 2.30
CA VAL A 19 6.52 4.48 3.17
C VAL A 19 6.29 5.99 3.20
N ALA A 20 6.04 6.62 2.05
CA ALA A 20 5.74 8.04 1.98
C ALA A 20 4.44 8.38 2.73
N GLY A 21 3.39 7.57 2.55
CA GLY A 21 2.12 7.68 3.26
C GLY A 21 2.29 7.57 4.76
N GLN A 22 3.10 6.61 5.23
CA GLN A 22 3.41 6.44 6.65
C GLN A 22 4.08 7.69 7.23
N VAL A 23 5.08 8.24 6.53
CA VAL A 23 5.79 9.45 6.96
C VAL A 23 4.85 10.65 7.01
N LEU A 24 4.02 10.84 5.99
CA LEU A 24 3.03 11.93 5.94
C LEU A 24 2.00 11.79 7.06
N ALA A 25 1.46 10.60 7.27
CA ALA A 25 0.47 10.35 8.30
C ALA A 25 1.02 10.56 9.70
N LEU A 26 2.27 10.17 9.97
CA LEU A 26 2.92 10.42 11.26
C LEU A 26 3.20 11.92 11.46
N ARG A 27 3.74 12.60 10.45
CA ARG A 27 4.04 14.04 10.52
C ARG A 27 2.78 14.90 10.70
N ARG A 28 1.70 14.57 10.00
CA ARG A 28 0.43 15.32 10.02
C ARG A 28 -0.60 14.73 11.00
N ARG A 29 -0.23 13.69 11.75
CA ARG A 29 -1.06 12.99 12.74
C ARG A 29 -2.40 12.50 12.15
N HIS A 30 -2.35 11.93 10.95
CA HIS A 30 -3.51 11.32 10.31
C HIS A 30 -3.74 9.90 10.86
N ALA A 31 -4.64 9.81 11.84
CA ALA A 31 -5.19 8.54 12.29
C ALA A 31 -6.10 7.95 11.22
N PHE A 32 -6.12 6.61 11.11
CA PHE A 32 -7.02 5.91 10.21
C PHE A 32 -8.49 6.17 10.58
N ASP A 33 -9.36 6.23 9.58
CA ASP A 33 -10.81 6.42 9.71
C ASP A 33 -11.52 5.58 8.64
N THR A 34 -11.86 4.35 9.03
CA THR A 34 -12.56 3.37 8.20
C THR A 34 -14.03 3.26 8.65
N PRO A 35 -14.94 2.68 7.85
CA PRO A 35 -16.36 2.57 8.23
C PRO A 35 -16.63 1.76 9.51
N VAL A 36 -15.66 0.94 9.94
CA VAL A 36 -15.81 0.03 11.09
C VAL A 36 -15.00 0.51 12.29
N LEU A 37 -13.84 1.12 12.06
CA LEU A 37 -12.89 1.51 13.11
C LEU A 37 -12.24 2.85 12.77
N ALA A 38 -12.09 3.70 13.78
CA ALA A 38 -11.33 4.93 13.71
C ALA A 38 -10.26 4.97 14.81
N GLY A 39 -9.08 5.47 14.45
CA GLY A 39 -7.96 5.66 15.37
C GLY A 39 -8.00 7.04 16.04
N SER A 40 -6.99 7.32 16.87
CA SER A 40 -6.81 8.65 17.49
C SER A 40 -5.55 9.35 16.98
N ARG A 41 -5.64 10.68 16.85
CA ARG A 41 -4.49 11.53 16.53
C ARG A 41 -3.39 11.45 17.58
N ASP A 42 -3.72 11.07 18.82
CA ASP A 42 -2.76 10.96 19.92
C ASP A 42 -1.93 9.68 19.86
N THR A 43 -2.50 8.63 19.25
CA THR A 43 -1.93 7.28 19.23
C THR A 43 -1.43 6.83 17.87
N VAL A 44 -1.44 7.70 16.84
CA VAL A 44 -1.04 7.39 15.46
C VAL A 44 0.28 6.63 15.39
N GLY A 45 1.30 7.02 16.17
CA GLY A 45 2.58 6.31 16.20
C GLY A 45 2.45 4.84 16.59
N ARG A 46 1.69 4.54 17.64
CA ARG A 46 1.42 3.16 18.10
C ARG A 46 0.51 2.42 17.12
N ASP A 47 -0.55 3.08 16.66
CA ASP A 47 -1.54 2.48 15.78
C ASP A 47 -0.92 2.12 14.42
N SER A 48 0.07 2.89 13.98
CA SER A 48 0.83 2.65 12.76
C SER A 48 1.56 1.30 12.72
N TRP A 49 1.84 0.70 13.88
CA TRP A 49 2.42 -0.64 13.96
C TRP A 49 1.42 -1.75 13.69
N TRP A 50 0.18 -1.61 14.16
CA TRP A 50 -0.78 -2.72 14.23
C TRP A 50 -2.01 -2.53 13.33
N ALA A 51 -2.58 -1.33 13.31
CA ALA A 51 -3.79 -0.98 12.56
C ALA A 51 -3.48 -0.20 11.28
N GLY A 52 -2.34 0.50 11.24
CA GLY A 52 -1.95 1.36 10.12
C GLY A 52 -2.31 2.82 10.40
N THR A 53 -2.36 3.60 9.33
CA THR A 53 -2.67 5.04 9.35
C THR A 53 -3.63 5.37 8.22
N ALA A 54 -4.06 6.63 8.13
CA ALA A 54 -4.95 7.04 7.04
C ALA A 54 -4.31 7.01 5.64
N LEU A 55 -2.99 6.86 5.52
CA LEU A 55 -2.29 6.92 4.23
C LEU A 55 -1.37 5.72 3.99
N SER A 56 -1.29 4.78 4.92
CA SER A 56 -0.38 3.64 4.83
C SER A 56 -0.86 2.47 5.67
N PRO A 57 -0.65 1.22 5.21
CA PRO A 57 -0.96 0.03 5.99
C PRO A 57 -0.14 -0.06 7.29
N PRO A 58 -0.47 -1.00 8.19
CA PRO A 58 0.38 -1.34 9.33
C PRO A 58 1.84 -1.59 8.94
N ALA A 59 2.77 -1.21 9.82
CA ALA A 59 4.21 -1.35 9.59
C ALA A 59 4.64 -2.81 9.30
N TRP A 60 3.96 -3.79 9.90
CA TRP A 60 4.25 -5.20 9.63
C TRP A 60 3.89 -5.60 8.19
N THR A 61 2.83 -5.03 7.61
CA THR A 61 2.46 -5.25 6.20
C THR A 61 3.52 -4.67 5.27
N VAL A 62 4.05 -3.48 5.58
CA VAL A 62 5.17 -2.86 4.85
C VAL A 62 6.41 -3.75 4.91
N ALA A 63 6.71 -4.34 6.07
CA ALA A 63 7.83 -5.27 6.22
C ALA A 63 7.65 -6.56 5.38
N VAL A 64 6.44 -7.14 5.38
CA VAL A 64 6.11 -8.31 4.53
C VAL A 64 6.26 -7.96 3.05
N HIS A 65 5.75 -6.81 2.62
CA HIS A 65 5.89 -6.31 1.26
C HIS A 65 7.37 -6.16 0.87
N ALA A 66 8.17 -5.46 1.69
CA ALA A 66 9.60 -5.28 1.45
C ALA A 66 10.35 -6.61 1.36
N GLY A 67 10.04 -7.56 2.24
CA GLY A 67 10.64 -8.90 2.23
C GLY A 67 10.31 -9.69 0.96
N ALA A 68 9.05 -9.67 0.52
CA ALA A 68 8.63 -10.32 -0.72
C ALA A 68 9.29 -9.68 -1.95
N LEU A 69 9.35 -8.34 -2.00
CA LEU A 69 10.03 -7.59 -3.05
C LEU A 69 11.52 -7.95 -3.13
N ALA A 70 12.23 -7.95 -2.00
CA ALA A 70 13.64 -8.31 -1.94
C ALA A 70 13.89 -9.74 -2.44
N ARG A 71 13.05 -10.70 -2.02
CA ARG A 71 13.12 -12.08 -2.52
C ARG A 71 12.92 -12.16 -4.03
N LEU A 72 11.90 -11.49 -4.56
CA LEU A 72 11.63 -11.46 -5.98
C LEU A 72 12.75 -10.76 -6.78
N ALA A 73 13.44 -9.78 -6.19
CA ALA A 73 14.55 -9.06 -6.82
C ALA A 73 15.79 -9.95 -6.98
N THR A 74 16.10 -10.78 -5.97
CA THR A 74 17.26 -11.68 -6.00
C THR A 74 17.08 -12.84 -6.99
N ARG A 75 15.89 -13.44 -7.05
CA ARG A 75 15.63 -14.61 -7.91
C ARG A 75 14.16 -14.70 -8.34
N PRO A 76 13.84 -15.46 -9.41
CA PRO A 76 12.46 -15.86 -9.67
C PRO A 76 11.89 -16.62 -8.46
N ASP A 77 10.83 -16.09 -7.85
CA ASP A 77 10.17 -16.69 -6.68
C ASP A 77 8.65 -16.52 -6.81
N ALA A 78 7.97 -17.61 -7.19
CA ALA A 78 6.52 -17.61 -7.38
C ALA A 78 5.75 -17.34 -6.07
N ARG A 79 6.29 -17.76 -4.91
CA ARG A 79 5.67 -17.48 -3.61
C ARG A 79 5.77 -16.00 -3.28
N ALA A 80 6.91 -15.37 -3.57
CA ALA A 80 7.05 -13.93 -3.42
C ALA A 80 6.07 -13.17 -4.33
N ALA A 81 5.88 -13.63 -5.57
CA ALA A 81 4.88 -13.05 -6.47
C ALA A 81 3.44 -13.21 -5.93
N THR A 82 3.09 -14.37 -5.35
CA THR A 82 1.80 -14.58 -4.67
C THR A 82 1.61 -13.63 -3.50
N VAL A 83 2.63 -13.46 -2.64
CA VAL A 83 2.56 -12.53 -1.50
C VAL A 83 2.33 -11.10 -1.99
N LEU A 84 3.08 -10.65 -3.00
CA LEU A 84 2.89 -9.33 -3.59
C LEU A 84 1.49 -9.17 -4.20
N ALA A 85 0.95 -10.24 -4.81
CA ALA A 85 -0.41 -10.23 -5.35
C ALA A 85 -1.45 -9.98 -4.25
N TRP A 86 -1.37 -10.74 -3.15
CA TRP A 86 -2.28 -10.62 -2.01
C TRP A 86 -2.12 -9.29 -1.26
N VAL A 87 -0.87 -8.82 -1.08
CA VAL A 87 -0.62 -7.50 -0.49
C VAL A 87 -1.29 -6.43 -1.34
N GLY A 88 -1.08 -6.43 -2.66
CA GLY A 88 -1.71 -5.46 -3.56
C GLY A 88 -3.23 -5.52 -3.49
N ALA A 89 -3.79 -6.74 -3.52
CA ALA A 89 -5.23 -6.97 -3.44
C ALA A 89 -5.82 -6.50 -2.11
N ALA A 90 -5.09 -6.62 -1.00
CA ALA A 90 -5.52 -6.14 0.33
C ALA A 90 -5.39 -4.62 0.48
N LEU A 91 -4.38 -4.00 -0.14
CA LEU A 91 -4.17 -2.55 -0.08
C LEU A 91 -5.28 -1.77 -0.79
N VAL A 92 -5.75 -2.26 -1.95
CA VAL A 92 -6.80 -1.60 -2.75
C VAL A 92 -8.07 -1.28 -1.93
N PRO A 93 -8.75 -2.24 -1.27
CA PRO A 93 -9.90 -1.93 -0.44
C PRO A 93 -9.52 -1.06 0.77
N GLY A 94 -8.31 -1.20 1.33
CA GLY A 94 -7.82 -0.33 2.40
C GLY A 94 -7.80 1.15 1.99
N TYR A 95 -7.26 1.47 0.82
CA TYR A 95 -7.33 2.82 0.26
C TYR A 95 -8.79 3.28 0.08
N LEU A 96 -9.66 2.46 -0.50
CA LEU A 96 -11.04 2.88 -0.78
C LEU A 96 -11.91 3.04 0.49
N GLN A 97 -11.63 2.26 1.54
CA GLN A 97 -12.33 2.33 2.82
C GLN A 97 -11.89 3.49 3.70
N GLU A 98 -10.69 4.02 3.49
CA GLU A 98 -10.17 5.11 4.29
C GLU A 98 -10.80 6.46 3.89
N ARG A 99 -11.37 7.17 4.88
CA ARG A 99 -12.12 8.41 4.63
C ARG A 99 -11.24 9.51 4.07
N LEU A 100 -10.02 9.66 4.61
CA LEU A 100 -9.09 10.67 4.12
C LEU A 100 -8.73 10.41 2.65
N VAL A 101 -8.44 9.15 2.31
CA VAL A 101 -8.13 8.75 0.94
C VAL A 101 -9.27 9.11 -0.01
N ARG A 102 -10.51 8.74 0.32
CA ARG A 102 -11.68 9.11 -0.51
C ARG A 102 -11.78 10.61 -0.68
N HIS A 103 -11.55 11.39 0.37
CA HIS A 103 -11.57 12.84 0.29
C HIS A 103 -10.47 13.39 -0.63
N ARG A 104 -9.23 12.89 -0.53
CA ARG A 104 -8.08 13.27 -1.39
C ARG A 104 -8.25 12.93 -2.86
N LEU A 105 -9.12 11.97 -3.18
CA LEU A 105 -9.50 11.60 -4.55
C LEU A 105 -10.58 12.49 -5.16
N THR A 106 -11.19 13.39 -4.37
CA THR A 106 -12.14 14.39 -4.89
C THR A 106 -11.44 15.71 -5.21
N PRO A 107 -11.93 16.51 -6.19
CA PRO A 107 -11.37 17.83 -6.47
C PRO A 107 -11.34 18.76 -5.24
N ALA A 108 -12.38 18.68 -4.39
CA ALA A 108 -12.50 19.53 -3.19
C ALA A 108 -11.52 19.16 -2.07
N GLY A 109 -11.07 17.91 -2.01
CA GLY A 109 -10.15 17.43 -0.99
C GLY A 109 -8.70 17.30 -1.46
N ALA A 110 -8.40 17.65 -2.70
CA ALA A 110 -7.07 17.45 -3.28
C ALA A 110 -6.00 18.23 -2.51
N GLU A 111 -4.96 17.51 -2.07
CA GLU A 111 -3.72 18.07 -1.54
C GLU A 111 -2.58 17.46 -2.33
N ARG A 112 -1.74 18.30 -2.93
CA ARG A 112 -0.84 17.88 -4.01
C ARG A 112 0.01 16.66 -3.63
N THR A 113 0.54 16.61 -2.42
CA THR A 113 1.44 15.56 -1.98
C THR A 113 0.67 14.31 -1.56
N GLU A 114 -0.36 14.44 -0.74
CA GLU A 114 -1.17 13.31 -0.27
C GLU A 114 -1.96 12.67 -1.41
N THR A 115 -2.57 13.47 -2.29
CA THR A 115 -3.27 12.98 -3.48
C THR A 115 -2.30 12.24 -4.42
N ALA A 116 -1.08 12.73 -4.63
CA ALA A 116 -0.10 12.02 -5.43
C ALA A 116 0.28 10.66 -4.82
N VAL A 117 0.54 10.61 -3.50
CA VAL A 117 0.83 9.36 -2.79
C VAL A 117 -0.32 8.38 -2.90
N VAL A 118 -1.55 8.84 -2.67
CA VAL A 118 -2.77 8.01 -2.75
C VAL A 118 -3.00 7.46 -4.15
N VAL A 119 -2.94 8.31 -5.18
CA VAL A 119 -3.21 7.88 -6.57
C VAL A 119 -2.14 6.90 -7.05
N VAL A 120 -0.86 7.22 -6.80
CA VAL A 120 0.26 6.35 -7.18
C VAL A 120 0.20 5.04 -6.41
N GLY A 121 -0.03 5.08 -5.09
CA GLY A 121 -0.14 3.91 -4.23
C GLY A 121 -1.28 2.99 -4.64
N LEU A 122 -2.49 3.53 -4.84
CA LEU A 122 -3.65 2.75 -5.28
C LEU A 122 -3.45 2.13 -6.66
N ALA A 123 -2.97 2.89 -7.63
CA ALA A 123 -2.72 2.39 -8.98
C ALA A 123 -1.62 1.31 -9.00
N ALA A 124 -0.52 1.54 -8.26
CA ALA A 124 0.57 0.58 -8.16
C ALA A 124 0.14 -0.70 -7.42
N ALA A 125 -0.66 -0.59 -6.36
CA ALA A 125 -1.21 -1.74 -5.64
C ALA A 125 -2.11 -2.61 -6.54
N ALA A 126 -3.00 -1.99 -7.31
CA ALA A 126 -3.86 -2.70 -8.26
C ALA A 126 -3.04 -3.38 -9.37
N ALA A 127 -2.03 -2.69 -9.93
CA ALA A 127 -1.13 -3.26 -10.92
C ALA A 127 -0.30 -4.41 -10.34
N MET A 128 0.20 -4.27 -9.10
CA MET A 128 0.94 -5.29 -8.38
C MET A 128 0.07 -6.53 -8.12
N ALA A 129 -1.19 -6.36 -7.73
CA ALA A 129 -2.15 -7.46 -7.56
C ALA A 129 -2.29 -8.27 -8.85
N ALA A 130 -2.58 -7.58 -9.96
CA ALA A 130 -2.79 -8.22 -11.26
C ALA A 130 -1.52 -8.89 -11.81
N LEU A 131 -0.36 -8.23 -11.72
CA LEU A 131 0.91 -8.77 -12.20
C LEU A 131 1.42 -9.91 -11.32
N GLY A 132 1.25 -9.81 -10.01
CA GLY A 132 1.58 -10.86 -9.04
C GLY A 132 0.80 -12.13 -9.32
N ALA A 133 -0.54 -12.00 -9.46
CA ALA A 133 -1.44 -13.11 -9.78
C ALA A 133 -1.04 -13.85 -11.06
N ARG A 134 -0.69 -13.10 -12.11
CA ARG A 134 -0.22 -13.66 -13.39
C ARG A 134 1.13 -14.36 -13.25
N ALA A 135 2.04 -13.81 -12.46
CA ALA A 135 3.40 -14.34 -12.28
C ALA A 135 3.43 -15.60 -11.40
N SER A 136 2.49 -15.75 -10.46
CA SER A 136 2.38 -16.90 -9.57
C SER A 136 1.40 -17.98 -10.06
N GLY A 137 0.46 -17.63 -10.96
CA GLY A 137 -0.67 -18.48 -11.30
C GLY A 137 -1.77 -18.54 -10.23
N SER A 138 -1.68 -17.71 -9.18
CA SER A 138 -2.69 -17.62 -8.12
C SER A 138 -3.74 -16.56 -8.44
N ARG A 139 -5.00 -16.79 -8.05
CA ARG A 139 -6.03 -15.75 -8.02
C ARG A 139 -6.12 -15.17 -6.61
N PRO A 140 -5.67 -13.93 -6.38
CA PRO A 140 -5.97 -13.19 -5.17
C PRO A 140 -7.44 -12.75 -5.13
#